data_AF-A0A2U0DN44-F1
#
_entry.id   AF-A0A2U0DN44-F1
#
_cell.length_a   1.000
_cell.length_b   1.000
_cell.length_c   1.000
_cell.angle_alpha   90.00
_cell.angle_beta   90.00
_cell.angle_gamma   90.00
#
_symmetry.space_group_name_H-M   'P 1'
#
loop_
_entity.id
_entity.type
_entity.pdbx_description
1 polymer ?
#
loop_
_entity_poly.entity_id
_entity_poly.type
_entity_poly.pdbx_seq_one_letter_code
_entity_poly.pdbx_strand_id
1 'polypeptide(L)'
;MSKKTNKFSAENFGKETTEVPKENTFYFGKENFKWMLIGLAFIVVGFLLMMGADANTVDGKYDPNSWNEGIFSIRRIRIAPLFVVIGFGIEVYAILKRK
;
A
#
# COMPACT_ATOMS: atom_id res chain seq x y z
N MET A 1 18.64 -24.48 61.54
CA MET A 1 18.24 -23.96 60.22
C MET A 1 19.40 -23.17 59.63
N SER A 2 20.01 -23.64 58.54
CA SER A 2 21.18 -23.00 57.92
C SER A 2 20.70 -21.88 56.98
N LYS A 3 21.15 -20.64 57.23
CA LYS A 3 20.84 -19.48 56.37
C LYS A 3 21.59 -19.66 55.03
N LYS A 4 20.85 -19.84 53.92
CA LYS A 4 21.40 -19.70 52.57
C LYS A 4 21.88 -18.27 52.38
N THR A 5 23.19 -18.08 52.29
CA THR A 5 23.77 -16.82 51.83
C THR A 5 23.59 -16.75 50.31
N ASN A 6 22.94 -15.68 49.85
CA ASN A 6 22.88 -15.39 48.41
C ASN A 6 24.30 -15.01 47.97
N LYS A 7 24.98 -15.93 47.30
CA LYS A 7 26.34 -15.74 46.80
C LYS A 7 26.27 -14.75 45.65
N PHE A 8 26.53 -13.48 45.96
CA PHE A 8 26.71 -12.44 44.96
C PHE A 8 28.01 -12.74 44.21
N SER A 9 27.90 -13.34 43.03
CA SER A 9 29.05 -13.72 42.21
C SER A 9 29.46 -12.57 41.29
N ALA A 10 30.75 -12.25 41.26
CA ALA A 10 31.33 -11.23 40.38
C ALA A 10 31.14 -11.55 38.87
N GLU A 11 30.81 -12.80 38.55
CA GLU A 11 30.45 -13.28 37.20
C GLU A 11 29.18 -12.62 36.63
N ASN A 12 28.36 -11.99 37.50
CA ASN A 12 27.17 -11.23 37.11
C ASN A 12 27.44 -9.74 36.89
N PHE A 13 28.60 -9.23 37.30
CA PHE A 13 29.01 -7.85 37.07
C PHE A 13 29.77 -7.78 35.74
N GLY A 14 29.20 -7.11 34.74
CA GLY A 14 29.79 -6.97 33.41
C GLY A 14 29.14 -7.84 32.31
N LYS A 15 28.09 -8.61 32.60
CA LYS A 15 27.19 -9.12 31.55
C LYS A 15 26.26 -8.01 31.07
N GLU A 16 26.84 -6.95 30.52
CA GLU A 16 26.10 -6.03 29.65
C GLU A 16 26.04 -6.63 28.25
N THR A 17 25.15 -7.60 28.09
CA THR A 17 24.39 -7.69 26.86
C THR A 17 22.93 -7.62 27.27
N THR A 18 22.53 -6.46 27.79
CA THR A 18 21.17 -6.00 27.56
C THR A 18 21.06 -5.96 26.04
N GLU A 19 20.57 -7.04 25.45
CA GLU A 19 20.01 -7.03 24.11
C GLU A 19 18.98 -5.91 24.17
N VAL A 20 19.37 -4.72 23.71
CA VAL A 20 18.43 -3.62 23.51
C VAL A 20 17.34 -4.26 22.67
N PRO A 21 16.11 -4.41 23.17
CA PRO A 21 15.06 -4.92 22.33
C PRO A 21 15.07 -3.96 21.15
N LYS A 22 15.45 -4.46 19.97
CA LYS A 22 15.21 -3.76 18.73
C LYS A 22 13.70 -3.65 18.72
N GLU A 23 13.17 -2.56 19.28
CA GLU A 23 11.84 -2.11 18.93
C GLU A 23 11.86 -2.14 17.42
N ASN A 24 11.06 -3.03 16.86
CA ASN A 24 10.97 -3.13 15.42
C ASN A 24 10.42 -1.76 14.99
N THR A 25 11.31 -0.86 14.61
CA THR A 25 11.03 0.49 14.10
C THR A 25 10.37 0.43 12.72
N PHE A 26 9.77 -0.70 12.37
CA PHE A 26 8.98 -0.85 11.17
C PHE A 26 7.65 -0.18 11.42
N TYR A 27 7.54 1.06 10.92
CA TYR A 27 6.36 1.89 11.02
C TYR A 27 5.10 1.22 10.44
N PHE A 28 5.27 0.24 9.54
CA PHE A 28 4.18 -0.49 8.91
C PHE A 28 4.26 -2.01 9.21
N GLY A 29 3.17 -2.59 9.72
CA GLY A 29 3.08 -4.03 9.89
C GLY A 29 2.99 -4.79 8.55
N LYS A 30 3.29 -6.10 8.56
CA LYS A 30 3.14 -6.96 7.36
C LYS A 30 1.74 -6.88 6.73
N GLU A 31 0.71 -6.63 7.53
CA GLU A 31 -0.66 -6.47 7.05
C GLU A 31 -0.85 -5.18 6.26
N ASN A 32 -0.23 -4.08 6.69
CA ASN A 32 -0.30 -2.80 5.99
C ASN A 32 0.22 -2.93 4.56
N PHE A 33 1.36 -3.61 4.38
CA PHE A 33 1.90 -3.88 3.04
C PHE A 33 0.95 -4.70 2.17
N LYS A 34 0.20 -5.65 2.75
CA LYS A 34 -0.84 -6.37 1.99
C LYS A 34 -1.95 -5.43 1.53
N TRP A 35 -2.40 -4.52 2.40
CA TRP A 35 -3.40 -3.52 2.04
C TRP A 35 -2.89 -2.53 0.99
N MET A 36 -1.64 -2.09 1.07
CA MET A 36 -1.01 -1.26 0.05
C MET A 36 -0.97 -1.97 -1.30
N LEU A 37 -0.54 -3.23 -1.36
CA LEU A 37 -0.55 -3.98 -2.63
C LEU A 37 -1.95 -4.11 -3.24
N ILE A 38 -2.98 -4.26 -2.40
CA ILE A 38 -4.38 -4.27 -2.86
C ILE A 38 -4.77 -2.88 -3.39
N GLY A 39 -4.45 -1.80 -2.66
CA GLY A 39 -4.71 -0.42 -3.10
C GLY A 39 -4.06 -0.11 -4.45
N LEU A 40 -2.78 -0.43 -4.59
CA LEU A 40 -2.03 -0.32 -5.84
C LEU A 40 -2.69 -1.11 -6.98
N ALA A 41 -3.13 -2.34 -6.73
CA ALA A 41 -3.83 -3.14 -7.74
C ALA A 41 -5.12 -2.46 -8.23
N PHE A 42 -5.91 -1.86 -7.32
CA PHE A 42 -7.10 -1.10 -7.69
C PHE A 42 -6.77 0.13 -8.54
N ILE A 43 -5.70 0.87 -8.20
CA ILE A 43 -5.24 2.03 -8.96
C ILE A 43 -4.83 1.60 -10.38
N VAL A 44 -4.02 0.55 -10.50
CA VAL A 44 -3.56 0.01 -11.79
C VAL A 44 -4.76 -0.43 -12.63
N VAL A 45 -5.69 -1.20 -12.06
CA VAL A 45 -6.92 -1.62 -12.77
C VAL A 45 -7.74 -0.41 -13.20
N GLY A 46 -7.88 0.61 -12.34
CA GLY A 46 -8.55 1.86 -12.68
C GLY A 46 -7.94 2.53 -13.91
N PHE A 47 -6.61 2.69 -13.95
CA PHE A 47 -5.94 3.25 -15.13
C PHE A 47 -6.04 2.36 -16.38
N LEU A 48 -5.94 1.04 -16.23
CA LEU A 48 -6.14 0.10 -17.35
C LEU A 48 -7.55 0.22 -17.94
N LEU A 49 -8.58 0.42 -17.10
CA LEU A 49 -9.95 0.63 -17.55
C LEU A 49 -10.15 1.99 -18.28
N MET A 50 -9.28 2.98 -18.05
CA MET A 50 -9.31 4.26 -18.78
C MET A 50 -8.69 4.17 -20.18
N MET A 51 -7.84 3.17 -20.41
CA MET A 51 -7.20 2.94 -21.71
C MET A 51 -8.25 2.83 -22.81
N GLY A 52 -7.94 3.43 -23.97
CA GLY A 52 -8.82 3.44 -25.12
C GLY A 52 -8.41 4.54 -26.10
N ALA A 53 -9.10 4.57 -27.24
CA ALA A 53 -8.91 5.58 -28.26
C ALA A 53 -9.20 7.00 -27.70
N ASP A 54 -8.48 7.97 -28.25
CA ASP A 54 -8.67 9.39 -27.98
C ASP A 54 -9.85 9.95 -28.77
N ALA A 55 -10.01 11.28 -28.73
CA ALA A 55 -11.17 11.97 -29.28
C ALA A 55 -11.23 11.91 -30.80
N ASN A 56 -10.07 11.78 -31.46
CA ASN A 56 -9.92 11.94 -32.90
C ASN A 56 -9.49 10.64 -33.57
N THR A 57 -9.45 9.54 -32.82
CA THR A 57 -9.13 8.21 -33.33
C THR A 57 -10.42 7.41 -33.46
N VAL A 58 -10.87 7.22 -34.71
CA VAL A 58 -12.05 6.42 -35.06
C VAL A 58 -11.55 5.14 -35.74
N ASP A 59 -12.04 3.98 -35.29
CA ASP A 59 -11.63 2.66 -35.80
C ASP A 59 -10.11 2.41 -35.84
N GLY A 60 -9.38 3.01 -34.87
CA GLY A 60 -7.92 2.88 -34.76
C GLY A 60 -7.13 3.77 -35.71
N LYS A 61 -7.79 4.64 -36.48
CA LYS A 61 -7.15 5.62 -37.35
C LYS A 61 -7.37 7.04 -36.82
N TYR A 62 -6.29 7.80 -36.74
CA TYR A 62 -6.34 9.21 -36.35
C TYR A 62 -6.83 10.09 -37.52
N ASP A 63 -7.83 10.93 -37.26
CA ASP A 63 -8.33 11.97 -38.16
C ASP A 63 -8.76 13.21 -37.33
N PRO A 64 -8.08 14.37 -37.50
CA PRO A 64 -8.37 15.60 -36.75
C PRO A 64 -9.80 16.13 -36.90
N ASN A 65 -10.50 15.78 -37.98
CA ASN A 65 -11.85 16.26 -38.26
C ASN A 65 -12.95 15.29 -37.81
N SER A 66 -12.55 14.15 -37.25
CA SER A 66 -13.46 13.10 -36.79
C SER A 66 -13.55 13.09 -35.27
N TRP A 67 -14.72 12.72 -34.73
CA TRP A 67 -14.98 12.64 -33.29
C TRP A 67 -15.38 11.23 -32.86
N ASN A 68 -14.71 10.71 -31.82
CA ASN A 68 -14.97 9.40 -31.22
C ASN A 68 -15.79 9.53 -29.92
N GLU A 69 -17.07 9.11 -29.98
CA GLU A 69 -17.96 9.10 -28.82
C GLU A 69 -17.57 8.08 -27.74
N GLY A 70 -16.70 7.11 -28.05
CA GLY A 70 -16.17 6.12 -27.12
C GLY A 70 -15.35 6.70 -25.96
N ILE A 71 -14.94 7.97 -26.03
CA ILE A 71 -14.44 8.72 -24.87
C ILE A 71 -15.48 8.81 -23.76
N PHE A 72 -16.76 8.95 -24.10
CA PHE A 72 -17.85 9.11 -23.13
C PHE A 72 -18.38 7.80 -22.57
N SER A 73 -17.66 6.70 -22.78
CA SER A 73 -18.01 5.41 -22.20
C SER A 73 -18.16 5.51 -20.68
N ILE A 74 -19.29 5.01 -20.16
CA ILE A 74 -19.57 4.94 -18.71
C ILE A 74 -18.43 4.25 -17.96
N ARG A 75 -17.78 3.25 -18.60
CA ARG A 75 -16.62 2.55 -18.04
C ARG A 75 -15.46 3.51 -17.78
N ARG A 76 -15.08 4.32 -18.77
CA ARG A 76 -13.90 5.20 -18.70
C ARG A 76 -14.14 6.45 -17.85
N ILE A 77 -15.35 7.00 -17.87
CA ILE A 77 -15.68 8.25 -17.17
C ILE A 77 -16.13 8.04 -15.73
N ARG A 78 -16.81 6.93 -15.41
CA ARG A 78 -17.39 6.73 -14.08
C ARG A 78 -16.73 5.59 -13.33
N ILE A 79 -16.69 4.40 -13.95
CA ILE A 79 -16.19 3.19 -13.27
C ILE A 79 -14.68 3.29 -13.05
N ALA A 80 -13.92 3.64 -14.07
CA ALA A 80 -12.47 3.67 -14.02
C ALA A 80 -11.93 4.70 -12.99
N PRO A 81 -12.40 5.96 -12.93
CA PRO A 81 -11.96 6.91 -11.90
C PRO A 81 -12.41 6.49 -10.51
N LEU A 82 -13.58 5.86 -10.36
CA LEU A 82 -14.03 5.34 -9.08
C LEU A 82 -13.07 4.26 -8.54
N PHE A 83 -12.57 3.36 -9.39
CA PHE A 83 -11.55 2.38 -9.01
C PHE A 83 -10.26 3.04 -8.51
N VAL A 84 -9.80 4.10 -9.18
CA VAL A 84 -8.61 4.86 -8.77
C VAL A 84 -8.84 5.53 -7.40
N VAL A 85 -9.98 6.18 -7.20
CA VAL A 85 -10.33 6.83 -5.92
C VAL A 85 -10.43 5.80 -4.79
N ILE A 86 -11.05 4.65 -5.02
CA ILE A 86 -11.10 3.55 -4.06
C ILE A 86 -9.68 3.06 -3.75
N GLY A 87 -8.84 2.87 -4.75
CA GLY A 87 -7.45 2.47 -4.58
C GLY A 87 -6.67 3.45 -3.69
N PHE A 88 -6.78 4.75 -3.94
CA PHE A 88 -6.18 5.77 -3.05
C PHE A 88 -6.79 5.74 -1.63
N GLY A 89 -8.11 5.52 -1.49
CA GLY A 89 -8.74 5.35 -0.18
C GLY A 89 -8.18 4.16 0.59
N ILE A 90 -7.93 3.04 -0.10
CA ILE A 90 -7.28 1.86 0.48
C ILE A 90 -5.84 2.18 0.90
N GLU A 91 -5.08 2.91 0.09
CA GLU A 91 -3.71 3.33 0.46
C GLU A 91 -3.71 4.22 1.71
N VAL A 92 -4.60 5.20 1.78
CA VAL A 92 -4.77 6.03 2.98
C VAL A 92 -5.08 5.16 4.19
N TYR A 93 -6.03 4.22 4.06
CA TYR A 93 -6.34 3.27 5.14
C TYR A 93 -5.12 2.40 5.51
N ALA A 94 -4.40 1.87 4.52
CA ALA A 94 -3.24 1.02 4.74
C ALA A 94 -2.10 1.74 5.47
N ILE A 95 -1.88 3.02 5.17
CA ILE A 95 -0.86 3.85 5.80
C ILE A 95 -1.29 4.24 7.22
N LEU A 96 -2.55 4.66 7.41
CA LEU A 96 -3.05 5.11 8.70
C LEU A 96 -3.34 3.98 9.68
N LYS A 97 -3.54 2.75 9.21
CA LYS A 97 -3.82 1.58 10.05
C LYS A 97 -2.62 1.28 10.94
N ARG A 98 -2.59 1.81 12.15
CA ARG A 98 -1.57 1.44 13.14
C ARG A 98 -1.95 0.09 13.76
N LYS A 99 -0.99 -0.85 13.78
CA LYS A 99 -1.05 -1.99 14.70
C LYS A 99 -0.62 -1.55 16.09
#